data_AF-A0A842Y984-F1
#
_entry.id   AF-A0A842Y984-F1
#
_cell.length_a   1.000
_cell.length_b   1.000
_cell.length_c   1.000
_cell.angle_alpha   90.00
_cell.angle_beta   90.00
_cell.angle_gamma   90.00
#
_symmetry.space_group_name_H-M   'P 1'
#
loop_
_entity.id
_entity.type
_entity.pdbx_description
1 polymer ?
#
loop_
_entity_poly.entity_id
_entity_poly.type
_entity_poly.pdbx_seq_one_letter_code
_entity_poly.pdbx_strand_id
1 'polypeptide(L)'
;MSGTSTQDRKGFQRLVAEVGLGKVGLVMGLEVSRLARNNTDWHHLLEICALTDTLLLDEDELYNPGFFNDRLLLGLKGTMSEAEIHFLHARLQGGILNKAKRGELKMRLPVGFVYDDSGNTVIDPDRQVKEAVEHLFSTFKRKGSA
;
A
#
# COMPACT_ATOMS: atom_id res chain seq x y z
N MET A 1 4.79 -1.87 -5.57
CA MET A 1 3.62 -1.23 -6.21
C MET A 1 2.51 -1.19 -5.17
N SER A 2 2.20 -0.02 -4.62
CA SER A 2 1.07 0.15 -3.71
C SER A 2 -0.18 0.42 -4.54
N GLY A 3 -1.09 -0.54 -4.59
CA GLY A 3 -2.42 -0.42 -5.21
C GLY A 3 -3.35 0.52 -4.42
N THR A 4 -2.90 1.73 -4.11
CA THR A 4 -3.77 2.81 -3.64
C THR A 4 -4.24 3.58 -4.87
N SER A 5 -4.83 2.85 -5.81
CA SER A 5 -5.24 3.37 -7.10
C SER A 5 -6.62 4.01 -6.94
N THR A 6 -6.76 5.28 -7.31
CA THR A 6 -8.06 5.97 -7.42
C THR A 6 -9.07 5.25 -8.32
N GLN A 7 -8.61 4.31 -9.16
CA GLN A 7 -9.46 3.40 -9.95
C GLN A 7 -10.18 2.36 -9.10
N ASP A 8 -9.55 1.81 -8.05
CA ASP A 8 -10.17 0.80 -7.17
C ASP A 8 -11.38 1.40 -6.43
N ARG A 9 -11.31 2.69 -6.06
CA ARG A 9 -12.44 3.39 -5.44
C ARG A 9 -13.65 3.52 -6.36
N LYS A 10 -13.46 3.73 -7.67
CA LYS A 10 -14.58 3.83 -8.62
C LYS A 10 -15.26 2.48 -8.84
N GLY A 11 -14.49 1.41 -8.95
CA GLY A 11 -15.00 0.04 -9.07
C GLY A 11 -15.80 -0.36 -7.82
N PHE A 12 -15.24 -0.09 -6.64
CA PHE A 12 -15.89 -0.38 -5.37
C PHE A 12 -17.19 0.43 -5.16
N GLN A 13 -17.17 1.73 -5.43
CA GLN A 13 -18.38 2.57 -5.33
C GLN A 13 -19.49 2.08 -6.26
N ARG A 14 -19.15 1.64 -7.48
CA ARG A 14 -20.12 1.05 -8.39
C ARG A 14 -20.69 -0.26 -7.84
N LEU A 15 -19.84 -1.14 -7.30
CA LEU A 15 -20.29 -2.39 -6.68
C LEU A 15 -21.29 -2.12 -5.56
N VAL A 16 -20.94 -1.23 -4.62
CA VAL A 16 -21.82 -0.83 -3.51
C VAL A 16 -23.16 -0.31 -4.01
N ALA A 17 -23.15 0.51 -5.07
CA ALA A 17 -24.38 1.02 -5.67
C ALA A 17 -25.25 -0.08 -6.30
N GLU A 18 -24.68 -1.02 -7.06
CA GLU A 18 -25.44 -2.11 -7.68
C GLU A 18 -25.99 -3.09 -6.63
N VAL A 19 -25.24 -3.34 -5.55
CA VAL A 19 -25.71 -4.13 -4.38
C VAL A 19 -26.87 -3.39 -3.71
N GLY A 20 -26.72 -2.09 -3.41
CA GLY A 20 -27.77 -1.28 -2.78
C GLY A 20 -29.05 -1.15 -3.63
N LEU A 21 -28.93 -1.28 -4.95
CA LEU A 21 -30.07 -1.34 -5.87
C LEU A 21 -30.70 -2.76 -5.96
N GLY A 22 -30.18 -3.75 -5.24
CA GLY A 22 -30.68 -5.13 -5.26
C GLY A 22 -30.40 -5.88 -6.57
N LYS A 23 -29.44 -5.42 -7.38
CA LYS A 23 -29.11 -6.02 -8.68
C LYS A 23 -28.04 -7.11 -8.58
N VAL A 24 -27.44 -7.27 -7.40
CA VAL A 24 -26.37 -8.21 -7.12
C VAL A 24 -26.87 -9.15 -6.04
N GLY A 25 -26.84 -10.47 -6.27
CA GLY A 25 -27.17 -11.48 -5.25
C GLY A 25 -25.94 -12.14 -4.62
N LEU A 26 -24.76 -11.94 -5.23
CA LEU A 26 -23.49 -12.51 -4.76
C LEU A 26 -22.32 -11.59 -5.11
N VAL A 27 -21.51 -11.27 -4.11
CA VAL A 27 -20.22 -10.59 -4.27
C VAL A 27 -19.11 -11.62 -4.07
N MET A 28 -18.27 -11.82 -5.08
CA MET A 28 -17.13 -12.75 -5.01
C MET A 28 -15.82 -11.98 -4.88
N GLY A 29 -14.97 -12.36 -3.93
CA GLY A 29 -13.63 -11.82 -3.76
C GLY A 29 -12.62 -12.92 -3.45
N LEU A 30 -11.43 -12.85 -4.03
CA LEU A 30 -10.34 -13.81 -3.77
C LEU A 30 -9.82 -13.70 -2.32
N GLU A 31 -9.76 -12.48 -1.80
CA GLU A 31 -9.60 -12.25 -0.37
C GLU A 31 -10.56 -11.11 -0.03
N VAL A 32 -11.73 -11.46 0.49
CA VAL A 32 -12.73 -10.49 0.92
C VAL A 32 -12.14 -9.56 2.01
N SER A 33 -11.12 -10.03 2.73
CA SER A 33 -10.29 -9.26 3.68
C SER A 33 -9.40 -8.18 3.05
N ARG A 34 -9.16 -8.18 1.72
CA ARG A 34 -8.45 -7.08 1.04
C ARG A 34 -9.33 -5.87 0.81
N LEU A 35 -10.64 -6.08 0.63
CA LEU A 35 -11.63 -5.00 0.62
C LEU A 35 -11.76 -4.37 2.02
N ALA A 36 -11.50 -5.16 3.07
CA ALA A 36 -11.48 -4.73 4.47
C ALA A 36 -10.33 -3.78 4.85
N ARG A 37 -9.34 -3.57 3.96
CA ARG A 37 -8.25 -2.61 4.21
C ARG A 37 -8.74 -1.16 4.37
N ASN A 38 -9.95 -0.84 3.90
CA ASN A 38 -10.68 0.34 4.33
C ASN A 38 -11.87 -0.09 5.19
N ASN A 39 -11.64 -0.18 6.51
CA ASN A 39 -12.56 -0.76 7.47
C ASN A 39 -13.97 -0.11 7.43
N THR A 40 -14.04 1.21 7.20
CA THR A 40 -15.32 1.93 7.10
C THR A 40 -16.13 1.54 5.86
N ASP A 41 -15.48 1.49 4.70
CA ASP A 41 -16.13 1.13 3.44
C ASP A 41 -16.56 -0.35 3.44
N TRP A 42 -15.76 -1.20 4.09
CA TRP A 42 -16.03 -2.62 4.25
C TRP A 42 -17.24 -2.89 5.14
N HIS A 43 -17.31 -2.25 6.31
CA HIS A 43 -18.47 -2.36 7.18
C HIS A 43 -19.74 -1.86 6.49
N HIS A 44 -19.65 -0.76 5.73
CA HIS A 44 -20.78 -0.25 4.96
C HIS A 44 -21.25 -1.24 3.89
N LEU A 45 -20.34 -1.90 3.17
CA LEU A 45 -20.71 -2.95 2.22
C LEU A 45 -21.42 -4.13 2.91
N LEU A 46 -20.93 -4.59 4.07
CA LEU A 46 -21.57 -5.66 4.84
C LEU A 46 -22.99 -5.30 5.28
N GLU A 47 -23.20 -4.05 5.71
CA GLU A 47 -24.53 -3.56 6.09
C GLU A 47 -25.49 -3.55 4.90
N ILE A 48 -25.05 -3.05 3.74
CA ILE A 48 -25.89 -3.05 2.54
C ILE A 48 -26.18 -4.47 2.07
N CYS A 49 -25.20 -5.37 2.11
CA CYS A 49 -25.40 -6.78 1.75
C CYS A 49 -26.43 -7.45 2.66
N ALA A 50 -26.37 -7.19 3.97
CA ALA A 50 -27.36 -7.70 4.92
C ALA A 50 -28.78 -7.16 4.66
N LEU A 51 -28.91 -5.90 4.22
CA LEU A 51 -30.20 -5.29 3.90
C LEU A 51 -30.79 -5.80 2.57
N THR A 52 -29.95 -6.28 1.66
CA THR A 52 -30.33 -6.64 0.28
C THR A 52 -30.31 -8.15 0.04
N ASP A 53 -30.07 -8.95 1.09
CA ASP A 53 -29.88 -10.41 1.02
C ASP A 53 -28.80 -10.82 -0.01
N THR A 54 -27.74 -10.01 -0.09
CA THR A 54 -26.59 -10.27 -0.96
C THR A 54 -25.57 -11.11 -0.23
N LEU A 55 -25.17 -12.23 -0.83
CA LEU A 55 -24.17 -13.13 -0.26
C LEU A 55 -22.75 -12.69 -0.60
N LEU A 56 -21.77 -13.14 0.20
CA LEU A 56 -20.34 -12.91 -0.03
C LEU A 56 -19.63 -14.26 -0.18
N LEU A 57 -18.93 -14.47 -1.29
CA LEU A 57 -18.06 -15.63 -1.48
C LEU A 57 -16.60 -15.20 -1.33
N ASP A 58 -15.91 -15.84 -0.40
CA ASP A 58 -14.46 -15.78 -0.23
C ASP A 58 -13.82 -17.05 -0.82
N GLU A 59 -12.48 -17.15 -0.84
CA GLU A 59 -11.77 -18.35 -1.34
C GLU A 59 -12.19 -19.65 -0.62
N ASP A 60 -12.55 -19.55 0.67
CA ASP A 60 -12.83 -20.70 1.53
C ASP A 60 -14.34 -21.04 1.63
N GLU A 61 -15.22 -20.04 1.63
CA GLU A 61 -16.62 -20.22 2.04
C GLU A 61 -17.56 -19.10 1.56
N LEU A 62 -18.85 -19.43 1.54
CA LEU A 62 -19.97 -18.52 1.27
C LEU A 62 -20.54 -17.98 2.59
N TYR A 63 -20.69 -16.66 2.70
CA TYR A 63 -21.18 -15.95 3.87
C TYR A 63 -22.48 -15.20 3.58
N ASN A 64 -23.38 -15.17 4.55
CA ASN A 64 -24.54 -14.29 4.58
C ASN A 64 -24.34 -13.19 5.64
N PRO A 65 -24.08 -11.94 5.25
CA PRO A 65 -23.91 -10.81 6.19
C PRO A 65 -25.13 -10.52 7.08
N GLY A 66 -26.31 -11.00 6.72
CA GLY A 66 -27.52 -10.96 7.55
C GLY A 66 -27.45 -11.90 8.75
N PHE A 67 -26.58 -12.92 8.72
CA PHE A 67 -26.35 -13.82 9.85
C PHE A 67 -25.25 -13.27 10.78
N PHE A 68 -25.54 -13.28 12.08
CA PHE A 68 -24.64 -12.75 13.10
C PHE A 68 -23.28 -13.44 13.10
N ASN A 69 -23.24 -14.77 12.98
CA ASN A 69 -22.00 -15.54 13.02
C ASN A 69 -21.09 -15.18 11.84
N ASP A 70 -21.64 -15.15 10.63
CA ASP A 70 -20.92 -14.81 9.41
C ASP A 70 -20.40 -13.38 9.48
N ARG A 71 -21.24 -12.44 9.95
CA ARG A 71 -20.85 -11.04 10.14
C ARG A 71 -19.73 -10.89 11.17
N LEU A 72 -19.76 -11.63 12.27
CA LEU A 72 -18.69 -11.63 13.28
C LEU A 72 -17.39 -12.17 12.69
N LEU A 73 -17.45 -13.29 11.97
CA LEU A 73 -16.29 -13.91 11.33
C LEU A 73 -15.67 -12.98 10.27
N LEU A 74 -16.51 -12.37 9.42
CA LEU A 74 -16.08 -11.38 8.43
C LEU A 74 -15.45 -10.14 9.08
N GLY A 75 -15.99 -9.70 10.22
CA GLY A 75 -15.39 -8.63 11.02
C GLY A 75 -14.01 -9.00 11.56
N LEU A 76 -13.86 -10.20 12.13
CA LEU A 76 -12.58 -10.68 12.65
C LEU A 76 -11.54 -10.87 11.53
N LYS A 77 -11.93 -11.44 10.39
CA LYS A 77 -11.10 -11.56 9.18
C LYS A 77 -10.61 -10.18 8.71
N GLY A 78 -11.47 -9.16 8.75
CA GLY A 78 -11.11 -7.78 8.45
C GLY A 78 -10.04 -7.22 9.38
N THR A 79 -10.25 -7.32 10.70
CA THR A 79 -9.29 -6.85 11.72
C THR A 79 -7.94 -7.58 11.63
N MET A 80 -7.95 -8.88 11.37
CA MET A 80 -6.71 -9.68 11.24
C MET A 80 -5.88 -9.23 10.03
N SER A 81 -6.52 -8.98 8.89
CA SER A 81 -5.86 -8.44 7.68
C SER A 81 -5.20 -7.08 7.94
N GLU A 82 -5.84 -6.21 8.73
CA GLU A 82 -5.26 -4.94 9.15
C GLU A 82 -4.02 -5.14 10.05
N ALA A 83 -4.12 -6.04 11.04
CA ALA A 83 -3.02 -6.36 11.94
C ALA A 83 -1.81 -6.94 11.20
N GLU A 84 -2.02 -7.80 10.19
CA GLU A 84 -0.94 -8.34 9.36
C GLU A 84 -0.14 -7.26 8.65
N ILE A 85 -0.82 -6.24 8.10
CA ILE A 85 -0.14 -5.08 7.49
C ILE A 85 0.68 -4.34 8.54
N HIS A 86 0.14 -4.14 9.74
CA HIS A 86 0.87 -3.49 10.84
C HIS A 86 2.17 -4.25 11.17
N PHE A 87 2.11 -5.59 11.28
CA PHE A 87 3.29 -6.41 11.52
C PHE A 87 4.29 -6.38 10.36
N LEU A 88 3.82 -6.42 9.11
CA LEU A 88 4.68 -6.29 7.94
C LEU A 88 5.41 -4.94 7.92
N HIS A 89 4.70 -3.85 8.21
CA HIS A 89 5.30 -2.51 8.33
C HIS A 89 6.35 -2.45 9.44
N ALA A 90 6.04 -2.95 10.64
CA ALA A 90 6.97 -2.98 11.76
C ALA A 90 8.24 -3.78 11.41
N ARG A 91 8.08 -4.93 10.74
CA ARG A 91 9.20 -5.78 10.29
C ARG A 91 10.05 -5.07 9.22
N LEU A 92 9.44 -4.40 8.26
CA LEU A 92 10.15 -3.63 7.23
C LEU A 92 10.94 -2.48 7.85
N GLN A 93 10.35 -1.74 8.78
CA GLN A 93 11.03 -0.66 9.51
C GLN A 93 12.22 -1.20 10.33
N GLY A 94 12.02 -2.30 11.05
CA GLY A 94 13.12 -2.98 11.76
C GLY A 94 14.25 -3.40 10.82
N GLY A 95 13.91 -3.92 9.64
CA GLY A 95 14.88 -4.26 8.60
C GLY A 95 15.65 -3.05 8.06
N ILE A 96 14.97 -1.93 7.79
CA ILE A 96 15.58 -0.67 7.35
C ILE A 96 16.57 -0.17 8.42
N LEU A 97 16.14 -0.10 9.68
CA LEU A 97 16.97 0.35 10.79
C LEU A 97 18.19 -0.55 11.00
N ASN A 98 18.02 -1.87 10.87
CA ASN A 98 19.13 -2.81 11.01
C ASN A 98 20.17 -2.64 9.88
N LYS A 99 19.72 -2.47 8.63
CA LYS A 99 20.61 -2.16 7.50
C LYS A 99 21.34 -0.82 7.70
N ALA A 100 20.65 0.20 8.21
CA ALA A 100 21.25 1.50 8.49
C ALA A 100 22.35 1.39 9.55
N LYS A 101 22.11 0.65 10.64
CA LYS A 101 23.11 0.42 11.71
C LYS A 101 24.40 -0.25 11.20
N ARG A 102 24.31 -1.08 10.16
CA ARG A 102 25.46 -1.73 9.52
C ARG A 102 26.08 -0.92 8.38
N GLY A 103 25.52 0.25 8.03
CA GLY A 103 25.96 1.03 6.87
C GLY A 103 25.56 0.42 5.52
N GLU A 104 24.69 -0.59 5.50
CA GLU A 104 24.29 -1.33 4.29
C GLU A 104 22.99 -0.81 3.67
N LEU A 105 22.36 0.20 4.28
CA LEU A 105 21.11 0.76 3.76
C LEU A 105 21.39 1.56 2.49
N LYS A 106 21.17 0.92 1.33
CA LYS A 106 21.14 1.62 0.05
C LYS A 106 19.88 2.46 -0.08
N MET A 107 20.06 3.72 -0.43
CA MET A 107 19.00 4.69 -0.67
C MET A 107 19.21 5.33 -2.03
N ARG A 108 18.17 5.98 -2.57
CA ARG A 108 18.32 6.74 -3.82
C ARG A 108 19.31 7.87 -3.56
N LEU A 109 20.40 7.88 -4.32
CA LEU A 109 21.43 8.89 -4.19
C LEU A 109 20.98 10.20 -4.87
N PRO A 110 21.46 11.36 -4.40
CA PRO A 110 21.31 12.61 -5.12
C PRO A 110 21.89 12.52 -6.53
N VAL A 111 21.39 13.34 -7.45
CA VAL A 111 21.92 13.43 -8.81
C VAL A 111 23.42 13.74 -8.76
N GLY A 112 24.21 13.00 -9.55
CA GLY A 112 25.66 13.11 -9.58
C GLY A 112 26.41 12.13 -8.68
N PHE A 113 25.72 11.25 -7.96
CA PHE A 113 26.32 10.19 -7.14
C PHE A 113 25.81 8.81 -7.55
N VAL A 114 26.71 7.82 -7.53
CA VAL A 114 26.44 6.42 -7.85
C VAL A 114 27.03 5.51 -6.77
N TYR A 115 26.58 4.25 -6.72
CA TYR A 115 27.25 3.21 -5.92
C TYR A 115 28.31 2.52 -6.78
N ASP A 116 29.53 2.37 -6.27
CA ASP A 116 30.57 1.56 -6.91
C ASP A 116 30.32 0.04 -6.74
N ASP A 117 31.19 -0.79 -7.32
CA ASP A 117 31.10 -2.25 -7.24
C ASP A 117 31.23 -2.78 -5.79
N SER A 118 31.89 -2.01 -4.92
CA SER A 118 32.01 -2.30 -3.49
C SER A 118 30.81 -1.79 -2.68
N GLY A 119 29.86 -1.10 -3.31
CA GLY A 119 28.67 -0.54 -2.67
C GLY A 119 28.88 0.81 -1.97
N ASN A 120 30.03 1.46 -2.15
CA ASN A 120 30.29 2.79 -1.60
C ASN A 120 29.68 3.88 -2.48
N THR A 121 29.26 4.98 -1.86
CA THR A 121 28.79 6.16 -2.59
C THR A 121 29.98 6.92 -3.18
N VAL A 122 30.00 7.07 -4.50
CA VAL A 122 31.03 7.82 -5.25
C VAL A 122 30.38 8.84 -6.19
N ILE A 123 31.15 9.82 -6.68
CA ILE A 123 30.70 10.73 -7.74
C ILE A 123 30.56 9.92 -9.04
N ASP A 124 29.54 10.23 -9.83
CA ASP A 124 29.35 9.63 -11.14
C ASP A 124 30.65 9.70 -11.99
N PRO A 125 31.15 8.55 -12.52
CA PRO A 125 32.36 8.54 -13.32
C PRO A 125 32.19 9.26 -14.67
N ASP A 126 30.97 9.56 -15.10
CA ASP A 126 30.71 10.40 -16.27
C ASP A 126 31.30 11.81 -16.04
N ARG A 127 32.22 12.18 -16.93
CA ARG A 127 32.94 13.43 -16.87
C ARG A 127 32.01 14.65 -16.94
N GLN A 128 30.96 14.61 -17.76
CA GLN A 128 30.01 15.72 -17.89
C GLN A 128 29.22 15.90 -16.58
N VAL A 129 28.80 14.80 -15.96
CA VAL A 129 28.08 14.83 -14.69
C VAL A 129 28.97 15.42 -13.59
N LYS A 130 30.22 14.96 -13.49
CA LYS A 130 31.19 15.47 -12.52
C LYS A 130 31.46 16.97 -12.69
N GLU A 131 31.74 17.41 -13.92
CA GLU A 131 31.99 18.83 -14.23
C GLU A 131 30.77 19.70 -13.89
N ALA A 132 29.55 19.22 -14.18
CA ALA A 132 28.32 19.94 -13.85
C ALA A 132 28.10 20.07 -12.33
N VAL A 133 28.35 19.02 -11.56
CA VAL A 133 28.23 19.01 -10.09
C VAL A 133 29.28 19.95 -9.46
N GLU A 134 30.54 19.89 -9.90
CA GLU A 134 31.60 20.80 -9.44
C GLU A 134 31.28 22.27 -9.79
N HIS A 135 30.73 22.52 -10.98
CA HIS A 135 30.30 23.85 -11.40
C HIS A 135 29.18 24.40 -10.52
N LEU A 136 28.19 23.57 -10.15
CA LEU A 136 27.12 23.93 -9.23
C LEU A 136 27.69 24.37 -7.87
N PHE A 137 28.51 23.53 -7.23
CA PHE A 137 29.05 23.82 -5.90
C PHE A 137 30.04 25.00 -5.90
N SER A 138 30.86 25.15 -6.93
CA SER A 138 31.75 26.31 -7.07
C SER A 138 30.98 27.62 -7.26
N THR A 139 29.91 27.60 -8.05
CA THR A 139 29.02 28.75 -8.24
C THR A 139 28.29 29.11 -6.95
N PHE A 140 27.79 28.11 -6.23
CA PHE A 140 27.14 28.30 -4.93
C PHE A 140 28.10 28.91 -3.90
N LYS A 141 29.33 28.40 -3.78
CA LYS A 141 30.36 29.00 -2.90
C LYS A 141 30.67 30.45 -3.24
N ARG A 142 30.71 30.81 -4.53
CA ARG A 142 31.01 32.17 -4.99
C ARG A 142 29.86 33.15 -4.76
N LYS A 143 28.61 32.70 -4.97
CA LYS A 143 27.42 33.57 -4.91
C LYS A 143 26.68 33.55 -3.58
N GLY A 144 26.93 32.56 -2.73
CA GLY A 144 26.15 32.28 -1.52
C GLY A 144 24.76 31.73 -1.85
N SER A 145 24.09 31.13 -0.86
CA SER A 145 22.64 31.00 -0.88
C SER A 145 22.02 32.36 -0.60
N ALA A 146 21.14 32.83 -1.48
CA ALA A 146 20.25 33.95 -1.18
C ALA A 146 19.29 33.60 -0.03
#